data_AF-A0A9D5PT38-F1
#
_entry.id   AF-A0A9D5PT38-F1
#
_cell.length_a   1.000
_cell.length_b   1.000
_cell.length_c   1.000
_cell.angle_alpha   90.00
_cell.angle_beta   90.00
_cell.angle_gamma   90.00
#
_symmetry.space_group_name_H-M   'P 1'
#
loop_
_entity.id
_entity.type
_entity.pdbx_description
1 polymer ?
#
loop_
_entity_poly.entity_id
_entity_poly.type
_entity_poly.pdbx_seq_one_letter_code
_entity_poly.pdbx_strand_id
1 'polypeptide(L)'
;MKRSEINAAIIRAKKLLADNHITLPFFGYASPEELRGYDISRIKATMLGWDVTDFGSDDFAHVGATLFTVRNGDVKHPGVGTPYAEKYIILKSGEGQEIPMHYHENKTEDIINRAGGQLMIQVYNSTPDKQLDTETPVELWLDGVKHSFKPGEVICVTTGNSVTLTPYVFHRFYAEGGDVVIGEVSSINDDNTDNVFLAPSERFIGIDEDEAPTHLLCNEY
;
A
#
# COMPACT_ATOMS: atom_id res chain seq x y z
N MET A 1 -14.94 -4.20 -7.70
CA MET A 1 -14.41 -3.33 -8.80
C MET A 1 -14.51 -3.99 -10.17
N LYS A 2 -14.60 -3.20 -11.25
CA LYS A 2 -14.54 -3.70 -12.63
C LYS A 2 -13.10 -3.97 -13.08
N ARG A 3 -12.89 -4.98 -13.91
CA ARG A 3 -11.57 -5.27 -14.48
C ARG A 3 -11.05 -4.10 -15.32
N SER A 4 -11.93 -3.41 -16.05
CA SER A 4 -11.57 -2.20 -16.81
C SER A 4 -11.02 -1.07 -15.93
N GLU A 5 -11.58 -0.89 -14.74
CA GLU A 5 -11.11 0.09 -13.76
C GLU A 5 -9.74 -0.30 -13.18
N ILE A 6 -9.54 -1.58 -12.89
CA ILE A 6 -8.26 -2.15 -12.44
C ILE A 6 -7.17 -1.98 -13.51
N ASN A 7 -7.48 -2.32 -14.77
CA ASN A 7 -6.58 -2.14 -15.89
C ASN A 7 -6.18 -0.66 -16.05
N ALA A 8 -7.14 0.25 -15.96
CA ALA A 8 -6.89 1.69 -16.03
C ALA A 8 -6.03 2.18 -14.84
N ALA A 9 -6.23 1.65 -13.63
CA ALA A 9 -5.43 1.96 -12.46
C ALA A 9 -3.96 1.55 -12.63
N ILE A 10 -3.71 0.33 -13.13
CA ILE A 10 -2.36 -0.16 -13.42
C ILE A 10 -1.67 0.67 -14.51
N ILE A 11 -2.39 1.05 -15.58
CA ILE A 11 -1.85 1.91 -16.65
C ILE A 11 -1.40 3.26 -16.08
N ARG A 12 -2.24 3.90 -15.24
CA ARG A 12 -1.91 5.17 -14.59
C ARG A 12 -0.70 5.02 -13.65
N ALA A 13 -0.69 3.99 -12.82
CA ALA A 13 0.42 3.69 -11.92
C ALA A 13 1.75 3.56 -12.67
N LYS A 14 1.77 2.77 -13.76
CA LYS A 14 2.95 2.63 -14.62
C LYS A 14 3.40 3.96 -15.22
N LYS A 15 2.45 4.79 -15.67
CA LYS A 15 2.78 6.11 -16.22
C LYS A 15 3.44 6.99 -15.17
N LEU A 16 2.86 7.10 -13.97
CA LEU A 16 3.41 7.94 -12.90
C LEU A 16 4.79 7.45 -12.46
N LEU A 17 4.98 6.13 -12.33
CA LEU A 17 6.30 5.54 -12.04
C LEU A 17 7.32 5.90 -13.13
N ALA A 18 6.95 5.74 -14.41
CA ALA A 18 7.84 6.06 -15.54
C ALA A 18 8.18 7.55 -15.64
N ASP A 19 7.21 8.44 -15.44
CA ASP A 19 7.40 9.89 -15.41
C ASP A 19 8.39 10.31 -14.31
N ASN A 20 8.49 9.53 -13.23
CA ASN A 20 9.42 9.74 -12.12
C ASN A 20 10.67 8.84 -12.20
N HIS A 21 10.95 8.25 -13.35
CA HIS A 21 12.13 7.40 -13.60
C HIS A 21 12.23 6.16 -12.70
N ILE A 22 11.11 5.65 -12.22
CA ILE A 22 11.02 4.41 -11.44
C ILE A 22 10.60 3.27 -12.36
N THR A 23 11.42 2.22 -12.40
CA THR A 23 11.16 1.01 -13.20
C THR A 23 10.86 -0.18 -12.29
N LEU A 24 9.87 -0.98 -12.69
CA LEU A 24 9.51 -2.22 -11.99
C LEU A 24 10.32 -3.42 -12.54
N PRO A 25 10.33 -4.55 -11.84
CA PRO A 25 10.78 -5.82 -12.41
C PRO A 25 9.91 -6.26 -13.60
N PHE A 26 10.40 -7.23 -14.38
CA PHE A 26 9.72 -7.70 -15.60
C PHE A 26 8.25 -8.08 -15.39
N PHE A 27 7.91 -8.72 -14.26
CA PHE A 27 6.56 -9.19 -13.96
C PHE A 27 5.58 -8.04 -13.65
N GLY A 28 6.07 -6.82 -13.42
CA GLY A 28 5.24 -5.62 -13.40
C GLY A 28 4.74 -5.20 -14.78
N TYR A 29 5.37 -5.70 -15.85
CA TYR A 29 5.02 -5.38 -17.24
C TYR A 29 4.47 -6.57 -18.03
N ALA A 30 4.69 -7.79 -17.56
CA ALA A 30 4.27 -9.01 -18.25
C ALA A 30 2.75 -9.19 -18.24
N SER A 31 2.20 -9.53 -19.40
CA SER A 31 0.82 -9.99 -19.56
C SER A 31 0.59 -11.35 -18.89
N PRO A 32 -0.67 -11.75 -18.64
CA PRO A 32 -0.98 -13.09 -18.14
C PRO A 32 -0.44 -14.22 -19.00
N GLU A 33 -0.36 -14.03 -20.32
CA GLU A 33 0.18 -15.04 -21.24
C GLU A 33 1.70 -15.17 -21.11
N GLU A 34 2.43 -14.06 -21.05
CA GLU A 34 3.89 -14.06 -20.87
C GLU A 34 4.29 -14.68 -19.52
N LEU A 35 3.55 -14.38 -18.45
CA LEU A 35 3.82 -14.94 -17.12
C LEU A 35 3.74 -16.48 -17.07
N ARG A 36 2.88 -17.10 -17.91
CA ARG A 36 2.79 -18.58 -17.99
C ARG A 36 4.09 -19.22 -18.48
N GLY A 37 4.98 -18.46 -19.12
CA GLY A 37 6.30 -18.93 -19.54
C GLY A 37 7.34 -19.02 -18.42
N TYR A 38 7.03 -18.55 -17.22
CA TYR A 38 7.96 -18.48 -16.09
C TYR A 38 7.53 -19.39 -14.93
N ASP A 39 8.50 -19.89 -14.16
CA ASP A 39 8.23 -20.42 -12.82
C ASP A 39 8.01 -19.25 -11.85
N ILE A 40 6.74 -18.97 -11.58
CA ILE A 40 6.29 -17.91 -10.67
C ILE A 40 5.96 -18.43 -9.26
N SER A 41 6.40 -19.65 -8.90
CA SER A 41 6.07 -20.27 -7.61
C SER A 41 6.39 -19.36 -6.41
N ARG A 42 7.55 -18.69 -6.43
CA ARG A 42 7.94 -17.74 -5.38
C ARG A 42 7.12 -16.45 -5.41
N ILE A 43 6.82 -15.90 -6.60
CA ILE A 43 5.96 -14.72 -6.77
C ILE A 43 4.59 -14.98 -6.14
N LYS A 44 4.01 -16.15 -6.42
CA LYS A 44 2.73 -16.60 -5.87
C LYS A 44 2.82 -16.82 -4.35
N ALA A 45 3.86 -17.52 -3.88
CA ALA A 45 4.02 -17.81 -2.46
C ALA A 45 4.17 -16.56 -1.58
N THR A 46 4.74 -15.47 -2.13
CA THR A 46 4.96 -14.22 -1.37
C THR A 46 4.06 -13.06 -1.84
N MET A 47 3.01 -13.34 -2.63
CA MET A 47 2.05 -12.36 -3.15
C MET A 47 2.71 -11.11 -3.76
N LEU A 48 3.72 -11.30 -4.61
CA LEU A 48 4.37 -10.17 -5.31
C LEU A 48 3.47 -9.65 -6.43
N GLY A 49 3.69 -8.42 -6.88
CA GLY A 49 3.04 -7.87 -8.07
C GLY A 49 1.95 -6.85 -7.76
N TRP A 50 1.08 -6.64 -8.74
CA TRP A 50 0.03 -5.63 -8.69
C TRP A 50 -1.04 -5.97 -7.66
N ASP A 51 -1.51 -4.94 -6.98
CA ASP A 51 -2.65 -5.01 -6.08
C ASP A 51 -3.48 -3.74 -6.28
N VAL A 52 -4.78 -3.91 -6.48
CA VAL A 52 -5.72 -2.80 -6.66
C VAL A 52 -6.93 -3.09 -5.80
N THR A 53 -7.24 -2.17 -4.90
CA THR A 53 -8.32 -2.33 -3.94
C THR A 53 -9.03 -1.00 -3.74
N ASP A 54 -10.35 -1.07 -3.57
CA ASP A 54 -11.21 0.01 -3.10
C ASP A 54 -11.62 -0.19 -1.63
N PHE A 55 -10.97 -1.16 -0.96
CA PHE A 55 -11.27 -1.56 0.42
C PHE A 55 -12.71 -2.02 0.67
N GLY A 56 -13.43 -2.45 -0.38
CA GLY A 56 -14.83 -2.85 -0.31
C GLY A 56 -15.81 -1.67 -0.29
N SER A 57 -15.36 -0.48 -0.69
CA SER A 57 -16.17 0.75 -0.66
C SER A 57 -17.08 0.95 -1.88
N ASP A 58 -16.85 0.22 -2.98
CA ASP A 58 -17.41 0.49 -4.30
C ASP A 58 -17.11 1.91 -4.83
N ASP A 59 -16.12 2.61 -4.25
CA ASP A 59 -15.72 3.98 -4.60
C ASP A 59 -14.19 4.13 -4.64
N PHE A 60 -13.56 3.40 -5.57
CA PHE A 60 -12.10 3.40 -5.76
C PHE A 60 -11.51 4.81 -5.92
N ALA A 61 -12.28 5.75 -6.47
CA ALA A 61 -11.80 7.09 -6.74
C ALA A 61 -11.52 7.90 -5.47
N HIS A 62 -12.29 7.67 -4.40
CA HIS A 62 -12.13 8.32 -3.10
C HIS A 62 -11.47 7.40 -2.08
N VAL A 63 -11.78 6.10 -2.08
CA VAL A 63 -11.23 5.12 -1.13
C VAL A 63 -10.62 3.99 -1.93
N GLY A 64 -9.29 3.96 -2.00
CA GLY A 64 -8.59 2.93 -2.76
C GLY A 64 -7.11 3.18 -2.92
N ALA A 65 -6.40 2.17 -3.41
CA ALA A 65 -4.99 2.27 -3.71
C ALA A 65 -4.59 1.34 -4.86
N THR A 66 -3.53 1.71 -5.57
CA THR A 66 -2.83 0.82 -6.50
C THR A 66 -1.43 0.58 -5.97
N LEU A 67 -1.09 -0.67 -5.69
CA LEU A 67 0.18 -1.07 -5.12
C LEU A 67 0.92 -2.02 -6.06
N PHE A 68 2.23 -2.08 -5.86
CA PHE A 68 3.08 -3.10 -6.45
C PHE A 68 4.06 -3.63 -5.41
N THR A 69 3.88 -4.88 -4.99
CA THR A 69 4.81 -5.56 -4.08
C THR A 69 6.02 -6.06 -4.85
N VAL A 70 7.17 -5.42 -4.63
CA VAL A 70 8.43 -5.70 -5.36
C VAL A 70 9.09 -6.97 -4.82
N ARG A 71 9.11 -7.11 -3.50
CA ARG A 71 9.68 -8.26 -2.77
C ARG A 71 8.94 -8.42 -1.45
N ASN A 72 8.91 -9.64 -0.93
CA ASN A 72 8.30 -9.98 0.34
C ASN A 72 8.82 -11.35 0.82
N GLY A 73 8.55 -11.66 2.08
CA GLY A 73 8.78 -12.97 2.70
C GLY A 73 7.48 -13.74 2.95
N ASP A 74 7.62 -14.92 3.56
CA ASP A 74 6.52 -15.67 4.15
C ASP A 74 6.82 -15.89 5.65
N VAL A 75 5.95 -15.37 6.51
CA VAL A 75 6.08 -15.48 7.98
C VAL A 75 5.98 -16.94 8.46
N LYS A 76 5.16 -17.76 7.78
CA LYS A 76 4.88 -19.16 8.14
C LYS A 76 5.97 -20.10 7.62
N HIS A 77 6.67 -19.71 6.56
CA HIS A 77 7.73 -20.51 5.93
C HIS A 77 9.07 -19.75 5.86
N PRO A 78 9.80 -19.66 6.99
CA PRO A 78 11.11 -19.00 7.03
C PRO A 78 12.06 -19.58 5.96
N GLY A 79 12.58 -18.71 5.09
CA GLY A 79 13.46 -19.09 3.97
C GLY A 79 12.81 -18.93 2.59
N VAL A 80 11.49 -18.78 2.53
CA VAL A 80 10.78 -18.34 1.32
C VAL A 80 10.81 -16.81 1.25
N GLY A 81 11.15 -16.25 0.09
CA GLY A 81 11.12 -14.79 -0.08
C GLY A 81 12.30 -14.06 0.58
N THR A 82 12.06 -12.84 1.04
CA THR A 82 13.04 -11.98 1.71
C THR A 82 12.65 -11.77 3.18
N PRO A 83 13.60 -11.46 4.08
CA PRO A 83 13.26 -11.20 5.49
C PRO A 83 12.59 -9.83 5.72
N TYR A 84 12.27 -9.11 4.65
CA TYR A 84 11.67 -7.77 4.62
C TYR A 84 10.81 -7.66 3.35
N ALA A 85 9.94 -6.65 3.30
CA ALA A 85 9.14 -6.34 2.12
C ALA A 85 9.47 -4.95 1.55
N GLU A 86 9.11 -4.76 0.28
CA GLU A 86 9.18 -3.46 -0.39
C GLU A 86 7.97 -3.33 -1.32
N LYS A 87 7.26 -2.20 -1.24
CA LYS A 87 6.15 -1.87 -2.14
C LYS A 87 6.30 -0.48 -2.73
N TYR A 88 5.70 -0.29 -3.90
CA TYR A 88 5.26 1.03 -4.36
C TYR A 88 3.75 1.14 -4.17
N ILE A 89 3.26 2.29 -3.71
CA ILE A 89 1.85 2.61 -3.56
C ILE A 89 1.60 3.92 -4.31
N ILE A 90 0.55 3.93 -5.13
CA ILE A 90 0.16 5.07 -5.95
C ILE A 90 -1.17 5.59 -5.43
N LEU A 91 -1.19 6.85 -5.01
CA LEU A 91 -2.40 7.55 -4.60
C LEU A 91 -2.65 8.78 -5.46
N LYS A 92 -3.90 8.90 -5.92
CA LYS A 92 -4.38 10.08 -6.65
C LYS A 92 -4.69 11.23 -5.70
N SER A 93 -4.22 12.42 -6.03
CA SER A 93 -4.61 13.63 -5.27
C SER A 93 -5.96 14.18 -5.72
N GLY A 94 -6.31 14.05 -7.01
CA GLY A 94 -7.45 14.74 -7.62
C GLY A 94 -8.80 14.56 -6.90
N GLU A 95 -9.28 13.32 -6.80
CA GLU A 95 -10.55 12.99 -6.12
C GLU A 95 -10.37 12.79 -4.61
N GLY A 96 -9.20 13.12 -4.07
CA GLY A 96 -8.90 12.92 -2.64
C GLY A 96 -8.78 11.44 -2.27
N GLN A 97 -8.21 10.62 -3.14
CA GLN A 97 -8.09 9.18 -2.92
C GLN A 97 -7.31 8.90 -1.62
N GLU A 98 -7.85 8.04 -0.78
CA GLU A 98 -7.28 7.66 0.50
C GLU A 98 -7.15 6.16 0.70
N ILE A 99 -6.21 5.79 1.57
CA ILE A 99 -6.19 4.49 2.23
C ILE A 99 -6.82 4.68 3.61
N PRO A 100 -7.90 3.92 3.94
CA PRO A 100 -8.62 4.06 5.20
C PRO A 100 -7.74 3.91 6.44
N MET A 101 -8.25 4.45 7.55
CA MET A 101 -7.61 4.35 8.85
C MET A 101 -7.43 2.89 9.28
N HIS A 102 -6.17 2.45 9.42
CA HIS A 102 -5.82 1.10 9.86
C HIS A 102 -4.50 1.08 10.64
N TYR A 103 -4.22 -0.03 11.31
CA TYR A 103 -2.90 -0.32 11.85
C TYR A 103 -2.48 -1.75 11.51
N HIS A 104 -1.21 -2.07 11.75
CA HIS A 104 -0.69 -3.43 11.63
C HIS A 104 -0.46 -4.09 12.99
N GLU A 105 -0.87 -5.36 13.17
CA GLU A 105 -0.62 -6.09 14.43
C GLU A 105 0.86 -6.45 14.60
N ASN A 106 1.59 -6.67 13.50
CA ASN A 106 2.98 -7.13 13.51
C ASN A 106 3.90 -6.26 12.65
N LYS A 107 3.46 -5.79 11.48
CA LYS A 107 4.32 -5.08 10.54
C LYS A 107 4.81 -3.75 11.11
N THR A 108 6.12 -3.53 11.04
CA THR A 108 6.72 -2.20 11.12
C THR A 108 7.08 -1.78 9.71
N GLU A 109 6.74 -0.55 9.34
CA GLU A 109 6.94 -0.04 7.98
C GLU A 109 7.47 1.40 7.99
N ASP A 110 8.39 1.66 7.07
CA ASP A 110 8.76 3.02 6.68
C ASP A 110 7.94 3.39 5.46
N ILE A 111 7.11 4.43 5.62
CA ILE A 111 6.32 5.02 4.55
C ILE A 111 7.05 6.24 4.01
N ILE A 112 7.36 6.22 2.72
CA ILE A 112 8.33 7.10 2.08
C ILE A 112 7.65 7.86 0.96
N ASN A 113 7.70 9.19 0.94
CA ASN A 113 7.31 9.93 -0.26
C ASN A 113 8.44 9.88 -1.28
N ARG A 114 8.34 8.99 -2.26
CA ARG A 114 9.40 8.79 -3.28
C ARG A 114 9.37 9.87 -4.35
N ALA A 115 8.18 10.27 -4.80
CA ALA A 115 8.02 11.24 -5.87
C ALA A 115 6.58 11.80 -5.96
N GLY A 116 6.41 12.89 -6.71
CA GLY A 116 5.11 13.47 -7.01
C GLY A 116 4.68 14.53 -5.99
N GLY A 117 3.42 14.47 -5.56
CA GLY A 117 2.82 15.39 -4.59
C GLY A 117 3.30 15.18 -3.15
N GLN A 118 2.53 15.74 -2.22
CA GLN A 118 2.73 15.59 -0.77
C GLN A 118 1.93 14.40 -0.26
N LEU A 119 2.57 13.58 0.57
CA LEU A 119 1.93 12.49 1.27
C LEU A 119 1.46 12.97 2.63
N MET A 120 0.16 12.86 2.89
CA MET A 120 -0.45 13.24 4.15
C MET A 120 -0.81 11.99 4.93
N ILE A 121 -0.40 11.95 6.20
CA ILE A 121 -0.59 10.78 7.07
C ILE A 121 -1.22 11.23 8.37
N GLN A 122 -2.47 10.86 8.60
CA GLN A 122 -3.14 11.13 9.87
C GLN A 122 -2.89 9.98 10.85
N VAL A 123 -2.45 10.27 12.07
CA VAL A 123 -2.01 9.22 13.01
C VAL A 123 -2.72 9.24 14.37
N TYR A 124 -2.93 8.05 14.94
CA TYR A 124 -3.42 7.84 16.30
C TYR A 124 -2.71 6.62 16.91
N ASN A 125 -2.59 6.55 18.24
CA ASN A 125 -2.35 5.26 18.89
C ASN A 125 -3.66 4.43 18.86
N SER A 126 -3.55 3.11 18.97
CA SER A 126 -4.72 2.25 19.19
C SER A 126 -4.95 1.97 20.68
N THR A 127 -6.22 1.88 21.05
CA THR A 127 -6.63 1.38 22.37
C THR A 127 -6.67 -0.16 22.38
N PRO A 128 -6.70 -0.81 23.57
CA PRO A 128 -6.89 -2.26 23.67
C PRO A 128 -8.16 -2.78 22.96
N ASP A 129 -9.16 -1.92 22.80
CA ASP A 129 -10.45 -2.22 22.18
C ASP A 129 -10.43 -1.95 20.66
N LYS A 130 -9.23 -1.78 20.07
CA LYS A 130 -9.00 -1.48 18.65
C LYS A 130 -9.68 -0.20 18.17
N GLN A 131 -9.75 0.82 19.03
CA GLN A 131 -10.27 2.16 18.71
C GLN A 131 -9.14 3.19 18.66
N LEU A 132 -9.44 4.39 18.16
CA LEU A 132 -8.51 5.52 18.18
C LEU A 132 -8.32 6.02 19.62
N ASP A 133 -7.07 6.09 20.08
CA ASP A 133 -6.72 6.82 21.30
C ASP A 133 -6.67 8.32 20.96
N THR A 134 -7.54 9.10 21.61
CA THR A 134 -7.68 10.55 21.38
C THR A 134 -6.99 11.41 22.43
N GLU A 135 -6.26 10.79 23.36
CA GLU A 135 -5.66 11.45 24.51
C GLU A 135 -4.12 11.39 24.46
N THR A 136 -3.54 10.27 24.02
CA THR A 136 -2.09 10.04 24.13
C THR A 136 -1.31 10.51 22.90
N PRO A 137 -0.21 11.28 23.07
CA PRO A 137 0.65 11.66 21.95
C PRO A 137 1.20 10.45 21.19
N VAL A 138 1.30 10.57 19.87
CA VAL A 138 1.89 9.56 18.99
C VAL A 138 3.37 9.89 18.80
N GLU A 139 4.25 8.98 19.21
CA GLU A 139 5.70 9.15 19.12
C GLU A 139 6.22 8.39 17.90
N LEU A 140 6.75 9.10 16.91
CA LEU A 140 7.22 8.50 15.64
C LEU A 140 8.64 8.95 15.32
N TRP A 141 9.26 8.22 14.38
CA TRP A 141 10.55 8.58 13.81
C TRP A 141 10.34 9.06 12.37
N LEU A 142 10.74 10.29 12.08
CA LEU A 142 10.78 10.83 10.73
C LEU A 142 12.25 10.95 10.33
N ASP A 143 12.66 10.19 9.32
CA ASP A 143 14.05 10.16 8.83
C ASP A 143 15.09 9.95 9.95
N GLY A 144 14.74 9.16 10.97
CA GLY A 144 15.60 8.87 12.13
C GLY A 144 15.60 9.93 13.23
N VAL A 145 14.78 10.98 13.12
CA VAL A 145 14.55 11.99 14.17
C VAL A 145 13.23 11.70 14.88
N LYS A 146 13.23 11.74 16.21
CA LYS A 146 12.03 11.48 17.00
C LYS A 146 11.13 12.72 17.05
N HIS A 147 9.84 12.52 16.81
CA HIS A 147 8.79 13.55 16.89
C HIS A 147 7.62 13.06 17.74
N SER A 148 6.90 14.03 18.32
CA SER A 148 5.69 13.82 19.12
C SER A 148 4.54 14.56 18.45
N PHE A 149 3.46 13.86 18.14
CA PHE A 149 2.28 14.37 17.46
C PHE A 149 1.06 14.25 18.36
N LYS A 150 0.12 15.19 18.26
CA LYS A 150 -1.18 15.04 18.93
C LYS A 150 -1.99 13.92 18.27
N PRO A 151 -2.89 13.25 19.02
CA PRO A 151 -3.88 12.36 18.42
C PRO A 151 -4.60 13.00 17.24
N GLY A 152 -4.56 12.35 16.09
CA GLY A 152 -5.22 12.80 14.87
C GLY A 152 -4.52 13.91 14.11
N GLU A 153 -3.32 14.29 14.52
CA GLU A 153 -2.49 15.21 13.77
C GLU A 153 -2.09 14.60 12.42
N VAL A 154 -2.03 15.46 11.41
CA VAL A 154 -1.66 15.07 10.05
C VAL A 154 -0.21 15.44 9.81
N ILE A 155 0.59 14.44 9.45
CA ILE A 155 1.98 14.57 9.07
C ILE A 155 2.05 14.82 7.56
N CYS A 156 2.72 15.90 7.15
CA CYS A 156 3.08 16.13 5.76
C CYS A 156 4.46 15.52 5.48
N VAL A 157 4.49 14.36 4.83
CA VAL A 157 5.72 13.71 4.37
C VAL A 157 6.04 14.23 2.97
N THR A 158 7.01 15.15 2.89
CA THR A 158 7.45 15.75 1.62
C THR A 158 8.41 14.83 0.88
N THR A 159 8.51 14.97 -0.44
CA THR A 159 9.34 14.13 -1.30
C THR A 159 10.78 13.99 -0.79
N GLY A 160 11.22 12.74 -0.67
CA GLY A 160 12.54 12.36 -0.15
C GLY A 160 12.55 11.98 1.33
N ASN A 161 11.49 12.29 2.09
CA ASN A 161 11.39 12.00 3.52
C ASN A 161 10.51 10.77 3.78
N SER A 162 10.63 10.22 4.98
CA SER A 162 9.84 9.07 5.44
C SER A 162 9.40 9.17 6.90
N VAL A 163 8.41 8.35 7.25
CA VAL A 163 7.99 8.11 8.64
C VAL A 163 7.99 6.61 8.92
N THR A 164 8.50 6.22 10.08
CA THR A 164 8.39 4.84 10.59
C THR A 164 7.09 4.69 11.38
N LEU A 165 6.22 3.80 10.92
CA LEU A 165 4.99 3.39 11.59
C LEU A 165 5.20 2.02 12.23
N THR A 166 5.14 1.97 13.55
CA THR A 166 5.21 0.72 14.32
C THR A 166 3.84 0.08 14.47
N PRO A 167 3.76 -1.22 14.83
CA PRO A 167 2.50 -1.87 15.13
C PRO A 167 1.64 -1.05 16.09
N TYR A 168 0.32 -1.17 15.95
CA TYR A 168 -0.68 -0.49 16.79
C TYR A 168 -0.76 1.04 16.65
N VAL A 169 -0.04 1.64 15.70
CA VAL A 169 -0.25 3.03 15.27
C VAL A 169 -1.26 3.06 14.13
N PHE A 170 -2.44 3.58 14.40
CA PHE A 170 -3.45 3.86 13.38
C PHE A 170 -2.97 4.96 12.44
N HIS A 171 -3.11 4.72 11.14
CA HIS A 171 -2.70 5.64 10.10
C HIS A 171 -3.67 5.64 8.91
N ARG A 172 -3.89 6.83 8.34
CA ARG A 172 -4.68 7.07 7.11
C ARG A 172 -3.83 7.89 6.13
N PHE A 173 -3.74 7.44 4.89
CA PHE A 173 -2.91 8.06 3.85
C PHE A 173 -3.77 8.78 2.82
N TYR A 174 -3.35 9.96 2.36
CA TYR A 174 -3.92 10.64 1.19
C TYR A 174 -2.89 11.57 0.55
N ALA A 175 -3.17 12.02 -0.68
CA ALA A 175 -2.25 12.84 -1.46
C ALA A 175 -2.74 14.28 -1.64
N GLU A 176 -1.86 15.26 -1.43
CA GLU A 176 -2.10 16.68 -1.69
C GLU A 176 -1.11 17.24 -2.71
N GLY A 177 -1.54 18.23 -3.51
CA GLY A 177 -0.65 18.92 -4.44
C GLY A 177 -0.18 18.09 -5.65
N GLY A 178 -0.77 16.92 -5.87
CA GLY A 178 -0.48 16.03 -7.01
C GLY A 178 -0.44 14.57 -6.61
N ASP A 179 -0.57 13.68 -7.59
CA ASP A 179 -0.46 12.24 -7.37
C ASP A 179 0.91 11.90 -6.76
N VAL A 180 0.93 10.94 -5.85
CA VAL A 180 2.14 10.60 -5.09
C VAL A 180 2.56 9.16 -5.35
N VAL A 181 3.86 8.97 -5.51
CA VAL A 181 4.50 7.66 -5.48
C VAL A 181 5.04 7.46 -4.08
N ILE A 182 4.43 6.55 -3.35
CA ILE A 182 4.82 6.17 -2.00
C ILE A 182 5.67 4.91 -2.11
N GLY A 183 6.80 4.87 -1.40
CA GLY A 183 7.54 3.65 -1.14
C GLY A 183 7.18 3.12 0.24
N GLU A 184 7.06 1.81 0.36
CA GLU A 184 6.98 1.10 1.64
C GLU A 184 8.22 0.23 1.75
N VAL A 185 8.96 0.33 2.86
CA VAL A 185 10.00 -0.63 3.23
C VAL A 185 9.65 -1.14 4.62
N SER A 186 9.45 -2.43 4.77
CA SER A 186 8.87 -2.97 6.00
C SER A 186 9.46 -4.30 6.40
N SER A 187 9.10 -4.77 7.61
CA SER A 187 9.12 -6.22 7.88
C SER A 187 8.21 -6.98 6.89
N ILE A 188 8.23 -8.31 6.91
CA ILE A 188 7.39 -9.13 6.04
C ILE A 188 5.93 -8.66 6.11
N ASN A 189 5.31 -8.51 4.94
CA ASN A 189 3.92 -8.06 4.80
C ASN A 189 2.97 -9.25 4.68
N ASP A 190 1.91 -9.27 5.50
CA ASP A 190 0.80 -10.22 5.39
C ASP A 190 -0.54 -9.48 5.34
N ASP A 191 -0.95 -9.13 4.11
CA ASP A 191 -2.19 -8.38 3.88
C ASP A 191 -3.47 -9.15 4.27
N ASN A 192 -3.39 -10.47 4.47
CA ASN A 192 -4.56 -11.30 4.78
C ASN A 192 -4.99 -11.20 6.25
N THR A 193 -4.03 -10.98 7.16
CA THR A 193 -4.31 -11.06 8.60
C THR A 193 -3.72 -9.92 9.42
N ASP A 194 -2.78 -9.15 8.89
CA ASP A 194 -2.06 -8.16 9.71
C ASP A 194 -2.75 -6.79 9.75
N ASN A 195 -3.69 -6.53 8.83
CA ASN A 195 -4.38 -5.26 8.72
C ASN A 195 -5.62 -5.21 9.63
N VAL A 196 -5.65 -4.23 10.55
CA VAL A 196 -6.84 -3.93 11.36
C VAL A 196 -7.37 -2.55 10.97
N PHE A 197 -8.48 -2.55 10.24
CA PHE A 197 -9.18 -1.33 9.84
C PHE A 197 -10.12 -0.84 10.93
N LEU A 198 -10.21 0.48 11.12
CA LEU A 198 -11.14 1.08 12.08
C LEU A 198 -12.60 0.87 11.65
N ALA A 199 -12.89 1.09 10.37
CA ALA A 199 -14.17 0.79 9.76
C ALA A 199 -14.11 -0.60 9.10
N PRO A 200 -15.20 -1.38 9.11
CA PRO A 200 -15.27 -2.63 8.35
C PRO A 200 -14.87 -2.40 6.90
N SER A 201 -13.77 -3.03 6.49
CA SER A 201 -13.16 -2.86 5.16
C SER A 201 -12.68 -4.22 4.67
N GLU A 202 -12.76 -4.44 3.36
CA GLU A 202 -12.29 -5.68 2.73
C GLU A 202 -10.98 -5.42 1.99
N ARG A 203 -9.89 -6.06 2.43
CA ARG A 203 -8.57 -5.83 1.82
C ARG A 203 -8.50 -6.29 0.35
N PHE A 204 -9.16 -7.42 0.06
CA PHE A 204 -9.32 -7.98 -1.28
C PHE A 204 -10.80 -8.08 -1.59
N ILE A 205 -11.16 -7.76 -2.83
CA ILE A 205 -12.54 -7.54 -3.24
C ILE A 205 -12.94 -8.46 -4.40
N GLY A 206 -14.25 -8.58 -4.63
CA GLY A 206 -14.78 -9.20 -5.84
C GLY A 206 -14.50 -8.37 -7.09
N ILE A 207 -14.19 -9.06 -8.20
CA ILE A 207 -13.90 -8.43 -9.49
C ILE A 207 -14.99 -8.78 -10.50
N ASP A 208 -15.56 -7.76 -11.13
CA ASP A 208 -16.45 -7.86 -12.27
C ASP A 208 -15.61 -7.90 -13.56
N GLU A 209 -15.56 -9.06 -14.22
CA GLU A 209 -14.72 -9.32 -15.39
C GLU A 209 -15.38 -8.78 -16.68
N ASP A 210 -15.52 -7.46 -16.75
CA ASP A 210 -16.12 -6.75 -17.89
C ASP A 210 -15.20 -6.65 -19.12
N GLU A 211 -13.89 -6.89 -18.95
CA GLU A 211 -12.92 -7.05 -20.02
C GLU A 211 -11.78 -8.00 -19.62
N ALA A 212 -10.87 -8.32 -20.56
CA ALA A 212 -9.74 -9.19 -20.28
C ALA A 212 -8.70 -8.51 -19.36
N PRO A 213 -8.07 -9.23 -18.41
CA PRO A 213 -7.01 -8.67 -17.58
C PRO A 213 -5.76 -8.37 -18.40
N THR A 214 -5.23 -7.16 -18.26
CA THR A 214 -3.91 -6.81 -18.83
C THR A 214 -2.76 -7.36 -18.00
N HIS A 215 -2.99 -7.58 -16.70
CA HIS A 215 -2.07 -8.11 -15.71
C HIS A 215 -2.85 -8.95 -14.69
N LEU A 216 -2.20 -9.94 -14.08
CA LEU A 216 -2.75 -10.64 -12.92
C LEU A 216 -2.47 -9.84 -11.65
N LEU A 217 -3.43 -9.78 -10.73
CA LEU A 217 -3.19 -9.25 -9.39
C LEU A 217 -2.51 -10.31 -8.50
N CYS A 218 -1.89 -9.86 -7.42
CA CYS A 218 -1.10 -10.70 -6.51
C CYS A 218 -1.91 -11.81 -5.83
N ASN A 219 -3.23 -11.67 -5.80
CA ASN A 219 -4.20 -12.62 -5.26
C ASN A 219 -4.90 -13.49 -6.34
N GLU A 220 -4.43 -13.45 -7.60
CA GLU A 220 -5.07 -14.12 -8.75
C GLU A 220 -4.15 -15.08 -9.54
N TYR A 221 -2.97 -15.41 -9.01
CA TYR A 221 -2.02 -16.36 -9.64
C TYR A 221 -2.47 -17.82 -9.61
#